data_AF-A0A1E3GXA7-F1
#
_entry.id   AF-A0A1E3GXA7-F1
#
_cell.length_a   1.000
_cell.length_b   1.000
_cell.length_c   1.000
_cell.angle_alpha   90.00
_cell.angle_beta   90.00
_cell.angle_gamma   90.00
#
_symmetry.space_group_name_H-M   'P 1'
#
loop_
_entity.id
_entity.type
_entity.pdbx_description
1 polymer ?
#
loop_
_entity_poly.entity_id
_entity_poly.type
_entity_poly.pdbx_seq_one_letter_code
_entity_poly.pdbx_strand_id
1 'polypeptide(L)'
;MATLKSLLFSLIELAKRWPWLIAAIGFISGVASYFLVERKESLAQVIAIVMLVSWVFLVLENWLRESFKNRFGLNIPPALMHYVTQLVHQESLFFALPFFIAVTTWNHTQAGFTGLLILCALISVIDPLYYKQLAPRRSLFVIFHALALFAVLLVALPILLQLTTGQSMAFA
;
A
#
# COMPACT_ATOMS: atom_id res chain seq x y z
N MET A 1 31.34 6.71 7.09
CA MET A 1 30.70 5.43 6.70
C MET A 1 30.17 4.63 7.90
N ALA A 2 30.85 4.61 9.06
CA ALA A 2 30.39 3.93 10.28
C ALA A 2 29.13 4.55 10.94
N THR A 3 28.93 5.86 10.84
CA THR A 3 27.82 6.59 11.49
C THR A 3 26.44 6.27 10.92
N LEU A 4 26.31 6.18 9.59
CA LEU A 4 25.03 5.89 8.93
C LEU A 4 24.54 4.47 9.22
N LYS A 5 25.46 3.49 9.26
CA LYS A 5 25.14 2.12 9.70
C LYS A 5 24.67 2.09 11.15
N SER A 6 25.35 2.81 12.06
CA SER A 6 24.95 2.85 13.48
C SER A 6 23.58 3.48 13.70
N LEU A 7 23.25 4.54 12.95
CA LEU A 7 21.95 5.19 12.96
C LEU A 7 20.87 4.26 12.41
N LEU A 8 21.12 3.60 11.29
CA LEU A 8 20.20 2.60 10.72
C LEU A 8 19.95 1.46 11.71
N PHE A 9 20.99 0.89 12.32
CA PHE A 9 20.83 -0.16 13.31
C PHE A 9 20.07 0.30 14.56
N SER A 10 20.34 1.52 15.04
CA SER A 10 19.63 2.09 16.19
C SER A 10 18.16 2.38 15.87
N LEU A 11 17.87 2.86 14.66
CA LEU A 11 16.50 3.07 14.19
C LEU A 11 15.75 1.74 14.03
N ILE A 12 16.42 0.70 13.54
CA ILE A 12 15.86 -0.65 13.42
C ILE A 12 15.60 -1.27 14.80
N GLU A 13 16.49 -1.09 15.77
CA GLU A 13 16.26 -1.53 17.16
C GLU A 13 15.12 -0.77 17.82
N LEU A 14 15.05 0.54 17.62
CA LEU A 14 13.96 1.37 18.15
C LEU A 14 12.62 0.98 17.52
N ALA A 15 12.61 0.72 16.21
CA ALA A 15 11.47 0.22 15.45
C ALA A 15 10.96 -1.13 15.99
N LYS A 16 11.87 -2.06 16.29
CA LYS A 16 11.53 -3.36 16.91
C LYS A 16 11.00 -3.23 18.33
N ARG A 17 11.45 -2.22 19.08
CA ARG A 17 11.10 -2.03 20.49
C ARG A 17 9.72 -1.40 20.67
N TRP A 18 9.26 -0.59 19.71
CA TRP A 18 7.96 0.09 19.76
C TRP A 18 7.18 -0.02 18.43
N PRO A 19 6.77 -1.23 18.01
CA PRO A 19 6.08 -1.42 16.73
C PRO A 19 4.75 -0.64 16.63
N TRP A 20 4.08 -0.39 17.76
CA TRP A 20 2.86 0.42 17.80
C TRP A 20 3.10 1.91 17.50
N LEU A 21 4.28 2.46 17.79
CA LEU A 21 4.62 3.85 17.43
C LEU A 21 4.81 3.99 15.93
N ILE A 22 5.36 2.97 15.25
CA ILE A 22 5.47 2.97 13.78
C ILE A 22 4.07 2.93 13.16
N ALA A 23 3.19 2.06 13.68
CA ALA A 23 1.80 2.00 13.24
C ALA A 23 1.08 3.34 13.48
N ALA A 24 1.30 4.00 14.62
CA ALA A 24 0.75 5.33 14.91
C ALA A 24 1.30 6.42 13.98
N ILE A 25 2.60 6.40 13.66
CA ILE A 25 3.21 7.35 12.71
C ILE A 25 2.66 7.12 11.30
N GLY A 26 2.54 5.87 10.85
CA GLY A 26 1.92 5.55 9.56
C GLY A 26 0.44 5.91 9.51
N PHE A 27 -0.29 5.76 10.62
CA PHE A 27 -1.67 6.20 10.72
C PHE A 27 -1.79 7.73 10.66
N ILE A 28 -0.95 8.45 11.42
CA ILE A 28 -0.88 9.91 11.38
C ILE A 28 -0.45 10.42 10.00
N SER A 29 0.49 9.74 9.32
CA SER A 29 0.87 10.10 7.96
C SER A 29 -0.26 9.83 6.96
N GLY A 30 -1.05 8.77 7.15
CA GLY A 30 -2.26 8.49 6.37
C GLY A 30 -3.34 9.56 6.56
N VAL A 31 -3.62 9.95 7.81
CA VAL A 31 -4.55 11.04 8.14
C VAL A 31 -4.05 12.38 7.60
N ALA A 32 -2.75 12.67 7.74
CA ALA A 32 -2.14 13.87 7.18
C ALA A 32 -2.24 13.88 5.65
N SER A 33 -2.03 12.74 4.99
CA SER A 33 -2.19 12.59 3.54
C SER A 33 -3.62 12.85 3.11
N TYR A 34 -4.63 12.38 3.86
CA TYR A 34 -6.05 12.69 3.60
C TYR A 34 -6.33 14.21 3.64
N PHE A 35 -5.90 14.91 4.69
CA PHE A 35 -6.08 16.36 4.79
C PHE A 35 -5.30 17.15 3.73
N LEU A 36 -4.15 16.63 3.31
CA LEU A 36 -3.29 17.24 2.30
C LEU A 36 -3.87 17.03 0.89
N VAL A 37 -4.52 15.88 0.67
CA VAL A 37 -5.33 15.55 -0.52
C VAL A 37 -6.56 16.45 -0.60
N GLU A 38 -7.29 16.66 0.51
CA GLU A 38 -8.50 17.49 0.55
C GLU A 38 -8.22 18.98 0.25
N ARG A 39 -6.95 19.41 0.37
CA ARG A 39 -6.53 20.79 0.09
C ARG A 39 -5.82 20.99 -1.25
N LYS A 40 -5.35 19.94 -1.94
CA LYS A 40 -4.64 20.03 -3.23
C LYS A 40 -4.89 18.78 -4.10
N GLU A 41 -5.84 18.90 -5.01
CA GLU A 41 -6.20 17.88 -6.00
C GLU A 41 -5.00 17.35 -6.80
N SER A 42 -4.04 18.23 -7.14
CA SER A 42 -2.83 17.84 -7.87
C SER A 42 -1.91 16.88 -7.10
N LEU A 43 -1.86 16.96 -5.77
CA LEU A 43 -1.05 16.05 -4.96
C LEU A 43 -1.68 14.65 -4.87
N ALA A 44 -3.02 14.59 -4.81
CA ALA A 44 -3.75 13.33 -4.84
C ALA A 44 -3.49 12.57 -6.14
N GLN A 45 -3.46 13.27 -7.28
CA GLN A 45 -3.13 12.68 -8.58
C GLN A 45 -1.69 12.16 -8.63
N VAL A 46 -0.70 12.92 -8.15
CA VAL A 46 0.69 12.45 -8.11
C VAL A 46 0.81 11.18 -7.26
N ILE A 47 0.19 11.17 -6.07
CA ILE A 47 0.21 9.99 -5.19
C ILE A 47 -0.46 8.80 -5.88
N ALA A 48 -1.62 9.00 -6.52
CA ALA A 48 -2.31 7.96 -7.27
C ALA A 48 -1.46 7.41 -8.42
N ILE A 49 -0.78 8.26 -9.20
CA ILE A 49 0.14 7.84 -10.27
C ILE A 49 1.28 7.00 -9.69
N VAL A 50 1.97 7.50 -8.66
CA VAL A 50 3.10 6.79 -8.02
C VAL A 50 2.64 5.43 -7.49
N MET A 51 1.44 5.37 -6.90
CA MET A 51 0.85 4.14 -6.41
C MET A 51 0.62 3.14 -7.55
N LEU A 52 -0.07 3.55 -8.63
CA LEU A 52 -0.34 2.67 -9.77
C LEU A 52 0.93 2.20 -10.47
N VAL A 53 1.92 3.09 -10.61
CA VAL A 53 3.24 2.74 -11.14
C VAL A 53 3.89 1.67 -10.25
N SER A 54 3.82 1.81 -8.93
CA SER A 54 4.36 0.81 -7.98
C SER A 54 3.68 -0.57 -8.14
N TRP A 55 2.38 -0.59 -8.43
CA TRP A 55 1.66 -1.83 -8.75
C TRP A 55 2.07 -2.44 -10.08
N VAL A 56 2.28 -1.64 -11.12
CA VAL A 56 2.84 -2.11 -12.41
C VAL A 56 4.21 -2.74 -12.18
N PHE A 57 5.06 -2.09 -11.38
CA PHE A 57 6.36 -2.64 -10.98
C PHE A 57 6.23 -3.98 -10.24
N LEU A 58 5.24 -4.14 -9.35
CA LEU A 58 4.99 -5.42 -8.68
C LEU A 58 4.55 -6.52 -9.64
N VAL A 59 3.67 -6.23 -10.58
CA VAL A 59 3.24 -7.21 -11.59
C VAL A 59 4.42 -7.63 -12.47
N LEU A 60 5.31 -6.70 -12.79
CA LEU A 60 6.50 -6.92 -13.59
C LEU A 60 7.71 -7.40 -12.78
N GLU A 61 7.57 -7.67 -11.48
CA GLU A 61 8.69 -7.93 -10.56
C GLU A 61 9.63 -9.02 -11.08
N ASN A 62 9.07 -10.16 -11.52
CA ASN A 62 9.87 -11.28 -12.02
C ASN A 62 10.69 -10.90 -13.26
N TRP A 63 10.08 -10.19 -14.21
CA TRP A 63 10.75 -9.74 -15.43
C TRP A 63 11.84 -8.69 -15.13
N LEU A 64 11.58 -7.77 -14.21
CA LEU A 64 12.53 -6.75 -13.78
C LEU A 64 13.72 -7.37 -13.06
N ARG A 65 13.47 -8.35 -12.19
CA ARG A 65 14.51 -9.10 -11.48
C ARG A 65 15.43 -9.83 -12.44
N GLU A 66 14.88 -10.53 -13.43
CA GLU A 66 15.66 -11.23 -14.45
C GLU A 66 16.45 -10.24 -15.32
N SER A 67 15.81 -9.15 -15.74
CA SER A 67 16.46 -8.10 -16.53
C SER A 67 17.61 -7.43 -15.76
N PHE A 68 17.43 -7.15 -14.46
CA PHE A 68 18.44 -6.56 -13.61
C PHE A 68 19.63 -7.50 -13.38
N LYS A 69 19.35 -8.78 -13.16
CA LYS A 69 20.38 -9.82 -13.07
C LYS A 69 21.19 -9.92 -14.36
N ASN A 70 20.51 -9.93 -15.52
CA ASN A 70 21.17 -10.07 -16.82
C ASN A 70 21.98 -8.82 -17.21
N ARG A 71 21.52 -7.62 -16.81
CA ARG A 71 22.17 -6.35 -17.15
C ARG A 71 23.30 -5.96 -16.20
N PHE A 72 23.16 -6.22 -14.91
CA PHE A 72 24.07 -5.74 -13.87
C PHE A 72 24.78 -6.87 -13.09
N GLY A 73 24.42 -8.14 -13.32
CA GLY A 73 25.01 -9.28 -12.61
C GLY A 73 24.62 -9.36 -11.12
N LEU A 74 23.73 -8.49 -10.64
CA LEU A 74 23.34 -8.39 -9.24
C LEU A 74 22.03 -9.14 -8.99
N ASN A 75 22.06 -10.12 -8.08
CA ASN A 75 20.86 -10.81 -7.62
C ASN A 75 20.19 -10.01 -6.50
N ILE A 76 18.95 -9.58 -6.74
CA ILE A 76 18.15 -8.90 -5.71
C ILE A 76 17.77 -9.92 -4.62
N PRO A 77 18.01 -9.66 -3.32
CA PRO A 77 17.61 -10.58 -2.26
C PRO A 77 16.09 -10.80 -2.24
N PRO A 78 15.59 -12.04 -2.07
CA PRO A 78 14.16 -12.32 -1.91
C PRO A 78 13.51 -11.50 -0.79
N ALA A 79 14.23 -11.30 0.33
CA ALA A 79 13.77 -10.49 1.45
C ALA A 79 13.48 -9.04 1.06
N LEU A 80 14.26 -8.45 0.14
CA LEU A 80 14.00 -7.08 -0.31
C LEU A 80 12.70 -7.00 -1.11
N MET A 81 12.43 -7.98 -1.96
CA MET A 81 11.17 -7.99 -2.72
C MET A 81 9.97 -8.18 -1.81
N HIS A 82 10.04 -9.12 -0.88
CA HIS A 82 9.02 -9.30 0.13
C HIS A 82 8.73 -8.01 0.92
N TYR A 83 9.76 -7.22 1.21
CA TYR A 83 9.62 -5.91 1.84
C TYR A 83 8.95 -4.89 0.93
N VAL A 84 9.39 -4.78 -0.33
CA VAL A 84 8.77 -3.88 -1.31
C VAL A 84 7.31 -4.23 -1.54
N THR A 85 6.97 -5.51 -1.69
CA THR A 85 5.57 -5.95 -1.84
C THR A 85 4.72 -5.60 -0.63
N GLN A 86 5.23 -5.83 0.59
CA GLN A 86 4.50 -5.44 1.80
C GLN A 86 4.32 -3.92 1.88
N LEU A 87 5.36 -3.15 1.56
CA LEU A 87 5.30 -1.69 1.56
C LEU A 87 4.23 -1.19 0.59
N VAL A 88 4.21 -1.69 -0.65
CA VAL A 88 3.19 -1.29 -1.64
C VAL A 88 1.79 -1.66 -1.15
N HIS A 89 1.58 -2.84 -0.57
CA HIS A 89 0.29 -3.20 0.02
C HIS A 89 -0.11 -2.27 1.16
N GLN A 90 0.80 -1.98 2.09
CA GLN A 90 0.54 -1.13 3.24
C GLN A 90 0.19 0.29 2.79
N GLU A 91 1.03 0.91 1.97
CA GLU A 91 0.82 2.26 1.47
C GLU A 91 -0.46 2.36 0.65
N SER A 92 -0.77 1.34 -0.16
CA SER A 92 -2.04 1.27 -0.92
C SER A 92 -3.26 1.26 0.00
N LEU A 93 -3.24 0.38 1.00
CA LEU A 93 -4.34 0.25 1.94
C LEU A 93 -4.49 1.51 2.77
N PHE A 94 -3.38 2.09 3.27
CA PHE A 94 -3.41 3.31 4.09
C PHE A 94 -3.83 4.54 3.28
N PHE A 95 -3.48 4.59 2.00
CA PHE A 95 -3.97 5.61 1.10
C PHE A 95 -5.47 5.46 0.83
N ALA A 96 -5.96 4.25 0.57
CA ALA A 96 -7.36 4.02 0.23
C ALA A 96 -8.31 4.11 1.43
N LEU A 97 -7.86 3.70 2.62
CA LEU A 97 -8.70 3.51 3.81
C LEU A 97 -9.52 4.77 4.21
N PRO A 98 -8.95 5.98 4.25
CA PRO A 98 -9.70 7.18 4.62
C PRO A 98 -10.90 7.44 3.71
N PHE A 99 -10.76 7.20 2.40
CA PHE A 99 -11.85 7.38 1.42
C PHE A 99 -12.99 6.39 1.66
N PHE A 100 -12.64 5.13 1.93
CA PHE A 100 -13.65 4.13 2.27
C PHE A 100 -14.35 4.49 3.58
N ILE A 101 -13.60 4.86 4.63
CA ILE A 101 -14.19 5.28 5.92
C ILE A 101 -15.16 6.46 5.73
N ALA A 102 -14.79 7.46 4.93
CA ALA A 102 -15.61 8.64 4.69
C ALA A 102 -16.95 8.33 3.97
N VAL A 103 -16.94 7.38 3.03
CA VAL A 103 -18.12 7.05 2.19
C VAL A 103 -18.90 5.85 2.74
N THR A 104 -18.42 5.19 3.80
CA THR A 104 -19.07 3.99 4.34
C THR A 104 -20.36 4.31 5.07
N THR A 105 -21.44 3.69 4.60
CA THR A 105 -22.70 3.60 5.36
C THR A 105 -22.60 2.45 6.38
N TRP A 106 -22.57 2.81 7.67
CA TRP A 106 -22.27 1.85 8.75
C TRP A 106 -23.40 0.85 9.07
N ASN A 107 -24.63 1.13 8.62
CA ASN A 107 -25.79 0.28 8.85
C ASN A 107 -26.02 -0.76 7.73
N HIS A 108 -25.07 -0.89 6.78
CA HIS A 108 -25.21 -1.76 5.62
C HIS A 108 -24.00 -2.72 5.48
N THR A 109 -24.10 -3.68 4.56
CA THR A 109 -23.00 -4.63 4.21
C THR A 109 -21.70 -3.93 3.81
N GLN A 110 -21.75 -2.67 3.40
CA GLN A 110 -20.58 -1.83 3.10
C GLN A 110 -19.66 -1.70 4.32
N ALA A 111 -20.21 -1.65 5.54
CA ALA A 111 -19.44 -1.60 6.78
C ALA A 111 -18.54 -2.83 6.95
N GLY A 112 -19.02 -4.01 6.53
CA GLY A 112 -18.24 -5.25 6.56
C GLY A 112 -17.04 -5.20 5.61
N PHE A 113 -17.23 -4.64 4.41
CA PHE A 113 -16.13 -4.45 3.45
C PHE A 113 -15.08 -3.47 3.97
N THR A 114 -15.49 -2.33 4.53
CA THR A 114 -14.57 -1.36 5.11
C THR A 114 -13.86 -1.93 6.34
N GLY A 115 -14.56 -2.69 7.19
CA GLY A 115 -13.95 -3.44 8.30
C GLY A 115 -12.90 -4.45 7.83
N LEU A 116 -13.15 -5.14 6.71
CA LEU A 116 -12.18 -6.02 6.09
C LEU A 116 -10.94 -5.25 5.60
N LEU A 117 -11.12 -4.08 4.97
CA LEU A 117 -9.99 -3.24 4.56
C LEU A 117 -9.17 -2.73 5.75
N ILE A 118 -9.82 -2.35 6.85
CA ILE A 118 -9.14 -2.00 8.11
C ILE A 118 -8.31 -3.19 8.61
N LEU A 119 -8.90 -4.39 8.63
CA LEU A 119 -8.19 -5.60 9.05
C LEU A 119 -6.99 -5.89 8.13
N CYS A 120 -7.14 -5.75 6.81
CA CYS A 120 -6.05 -5.91 5.86
C CYS A 120 -4.95 -4.87 6.07
N ALA A 121 -5.30 -3.61 6.33
CA ALA A 121 -4.35 -2.56 6.64
C ALA A 121 -3.56 -2.89 7.92
N LEU A 122 -4.22 -3.39 8.96
CA LEU A 122 -3.55 -3.86 10.18
C LEU A 122 -2.63 -5.05 9.92
N ILE A 123 -3.07 -6.05 9.14
CA ILE A 123 -2.23 -7.19 8.77
C ILE A 123 -0.99 -6.72 7.99
N SER A 124 -1.13 -5.71 7.13
CA SER A 124 -0.02 -5.19 6.31
C SER A 124 1.09 -4.51 7.11
N VAL A 125 0.77 -3.90 8.27
CA VAL A 125 1.76 -3.20 9.10
C VAL A 125 2.37 -4.11 10.17
N ILE A 126 1.73 -5.24 10.50
CA ILE A 126 2.19 -6.16 11.53
C ILE A 126 3.03 -7.28 10.89
N ASP A 127 4.35 -7.13 10.88
CA ASP A 127 5.29 -8.06 10.22
C ASP A 127 5.08 -9.54 10.56
N PRO A 128 4.86 -9.95 11.83
CA PRO A 128 4.62 -11.35 12.14
C PRO A 128 3.33 -11.90 11.50
N LEU A 129 2.28 -11.09 11.36
CA LEU A 129 1.03 -11.51 10.72
C LEU A 129 1.23 -11.62 9.20
N TYR A 130 1.85 -10.60 8.60
CA TYR A 130 2.11 -10.58 7.18
C TYR A 130 3.04 -11.73 6.75
N TYR A 131 4.23 -11.85 7.35
CA TYR A 131 5.24 -12.80 6.88
C TYR A 131 5.06 -14.23 7.40
N LYS A 132 4.53 -14.44 8.62
CA LYS A 132 4.42 -15.79 9.19
C LYS A 132 3.07 -16.44 8.95
N GLN A 133 2.00 -15.66 8.74
CA GLN A 133 0.65 -16.20 8.59
C GLN A 133 0.11 -16.02 7.17
N LEU A 134 0.24 -14.83 6.60
CA LEU A 134 -0.32 -14.50 5.28
C LEU A 134 0.58 -15.00 4.14
N ALA A 135 1.84 -14.54 4.08
CA ALA A 135 2.76 -14.82 2.98
C ALA A 135 3.01 -16.32 2.69
N PRO A 136 3.09 -17.23 3.69
CA PRO A 136 3.30 -18.65 3.43
C PRO A 136 2.08 -19.33 2.78
N ARG A 137 0.89 -18.74 2.90
CA ARG A 137 -0.37 -19.31 2.40
C ARG A 137 -0.73 -18.66 1.06
N ARG A 138 -0.28 -19.27 -0.04
CA ARG A 138 -0.41 -18.74 -1.42
C ARG A 138 -1.81 -18.22 -1.76
N SER A 139 -2.87 -18.96 -1.42
CA SER A 139 -4.25 -18.53 -1.71
C SER A 139 -4.63 -17.25 -0.97
N LEU A 140 -4.38 -17.20 0.34
CA LEU A 140 -4.67 -16.01 1.15
C LEU A 140 -3.84 -14.81 0.70
N PHE A 141 -2.58 -15.03 0.34
CA PHE A 141 -1.73 -13.97 -0.20
C PHE A 141 -2.28 -13.38 -1.51
N VAL A 142 -2.72 -14.23 -2.45
CA VAL A 142 -3.31 -13.77 -3.72
C VAL A 142 -4.64 -13.03 -3.49
N ILE A 143 -5.49 -13.54 -2.58
CA ILE A 143 -6.75 -12.86 -2.22
C ILE A 143 -6.44 -11.49 -1.62
N PHE A 144 -5.48 -11.40 -0.69
CA PHE A 144 -5.07 -10.15 -0.07
C PHE A 144 -4.50 -9.16 -1.09
N HIS A 145 -3.63 -9.63 -1.99
CA HIS A 145 -3.04 -8.84 -3.07
C HIS A 145 -4.12 -8.29 -4.01
N ALA A 146 -5.04 -9.14 -4.45
CA ALA A 146 -6.15 -8.74 -5.30
C ALA A 146 -7.09 -7.73 -4.61
N LEU A 147 -7.38 -7.94 -3.33
CA LEU A 147 -8.20 -7.02 -2.54
C LEU A 147 -7.54 -5.65 -2.36
N ALA A 148 -6.23 -5.62 -2.08
CA ALA A 148 -5.47 -4.38 -1.96
C ALA A 148 -5.42 -3.61 -3.29
N LEU A 149 -5.15 -4.31 -4.41
CA LEU A 149 -5.18 -3.70 -5.74
C LEU A 149 -6.57 -3.15 -6.07
N PHE A 150 -7.61 -3.93 -5.81
CA PHE A 150 -8.99 -3.55 -6.03
C PHE A 150 -9.36 -2.28 -5.25
N ALA A 151 -9.06 -2.25 -3.95
CA ALA A 151 -9.32 -1.10 -3.10
C ALA A 151 -8.60 0.17 -3.59
N VAL A 152 -7.32 0.03 -3.99
CA VAL A 152 -6.57 1.18 -4.50
C VAL A 152 -7.10 1.66 -5.83
N LEU A 153 -7.52 0.77 -6.74
CA LEU A 153 -8.08 1.14 -8.04
C LEU A 153 -9.40 1.89 -7.88
N LEU A 154 -10.26 1.48 -6.96
CA LEU A 154 -11.52 2.16 -6.66
C LEU A 154 -11.32 3.61 -6.21
N VAL A 155 -10.19 3.92 -5.58
CA VAL A 155 -9.85 5.28 -5.12
C VAL A 155 -9.03 6.04 -6.16
N ALA A 156 -8.01 5.40 -6.72
CA ALA A 156 -7.06 6.04 -7.63
C ALA A 156 -7.68 6.37 -8.99
N LEU A 157 -8.51 5.49 -9.57
CA LEU A 157 -9.08 5.72 -10.89
C LEU A 157 -9.95 6.99 -10.94
N PRO A 158 -10.91 7.21 -10.01
CA PRO A 158 -11.67 8.46 -9.99
C PRO A 158 -10.79 9.71 -9.83
N ILE A 159 -9.77 9.65 -8.97
CA ILE A 159 -8.83 10.77 -8.74
C ILE A 159 -8.07 11.12 -10.02
N LEU A 160 -7.64 10.11 -10.79
CA LEU A 160 -6.89 10.32 -12.03
C LEU A 160 -7.75 10.77 -13.19
N LEU A 161 -8.95 10.19 -13.31
CA LEU A 161 -9.81 10.43 -14.45
C LEU A 161 -10.58 11.74 -14.33
N GLN A 162 -10.86 12.23 -13.10
CA GLN A 162 -11.66 13.43 -12.83
C GLN A 162 -12.97 13.48 -13.65
N LEU A 163 -13.50 12.33 -14.06
CA LEU A 163 -14.64 12.27 -14.97
C LEU A 163 -15.90 12.60 -14.19
N THR A 164 -16.68 13.52 -14.74
CA THR A 164 -18.05 13.74 -14.27
C THR A 164 -18.90 12.50 -14.59
N THR A 165 -19.95 12.26 -13.80
CA THR A 165 -20.85 11.11 -13.98
C THR A 165 -21.42 11.02 -15.41
N GLY A 166 -21.69 12.17 -16.04
CA GLY A 166 -22.15 12.25 -17.42
C GLY A 166 -21.10 11.81 -18.45
N GLN A 167 -19.82 12.10 -18.21
CA GLN A 167 -18.73 11.64 -19.07
C GLN A 167 -18.46 10.15 -18.90
N SER A 168 -18.53 9.61 -17.68
CA SER A 168 -18.37 8.17 -17.44
C SER A 168 -19.45 7.34 -18.15
N MET A 169 -20.70 7.82 -18.15
CA MET A 169 -21.82 7.17 -18.86
C MET A 169 -21.68 7.20 -20.39
N ALA A 170 -20.91 8.14 -20.94
CA ALA A 170 -20.67 8.21 -22.39
C ALA A 170 -19.66 7.17 -22.89
N PHE A 171 -18.85 6.58 -21.98
CA PHE A 171 -17.87 5.55 -22.30
C PHE A 171 -18.33 4.12 -21.94
N ALA A 172 -19.50 3.97 -21.31
CA ALA A 172 -20.09 2.69 -20.91
C ALA A 172 -21.02 2.14 -22.00
#